data_AF-A0A958UU82-F1
#
_entry.id   AF-A0A958UU82-F1
#
_cell.length_a   1.000
_cell.length_b   1.000
_cell.length_c   1.000
_cell.angle_alpha   90.00
_cell.angle_beta   90.00
_cell.angle_gamma   90.00
#
_symmetry.space_group_name_H-M   'P 1'
#
loop_
_entity.id
_entity.type
_entity.pdbx_description
1 polymer ?
#
loop_
_entity_poly.entity_id
_entity_poly.type
_entity_poly.pdbx_seq_one_letter_code
_entity_poly.pdbx_strand_id
1 'polypeptide(L)'
;MKKSVFFLFFLSYSFIHAQLSWQGGTNPEETSSATLLFDKTGTGLASYNGTIYAHTGVTIDDTTHWQNVIGDWGNNTTQPALTLVSGNIYKLDLTPTIKAFYNNPSGTITGIDIVLRSADGSQQTSDLSINVGAFQVTMINPSPSSNGVVILENGGNTQILAQNTNGPANYELFANGVSIHAQNNTTFYNGYFFSNLTENQYCELVVTQGASSITKTFTILVNNTTTASLPANMEDGINYNGSDNTKATLVIDAPNKDFVYVAGSFNGWEPTSAYAMKKDGSSTKFWLELTSLTPGTVYSYQYWVVDREPIANSPKLVKTADPYSTLVLSPFDDPWIPSSSYPNIPAYPSGQEREVTVLQTGQTNYNWQVTNFTKPKKEDLVIYEVLIRDFDGDRNYQDLIDKIDYFKNLNINAIELMPVMEYEGNESWGYNTAFHMALDKYYGTANKLKEFIDLCHQNGIAVILDVALNHAFGRNPMVRMWMDDPDGDGWGDPSSENPYFNQVATHSYSV
;
A
#
# COMPACT_ATOMS: atom_id res chain seq x y z
N MET A 1 -10.45 43.01 -50.72
CA MET A 1 -9.74 42.80 -49.43
C MET A 1 -9.65 41.30 -49.19
N LYS A 2 -8.45 40.73 -49.39
CA LYS A 2 -8.18 39.29 -49.22
C LYS A 2 -7.97 39.02 -47.72
N LYS A 3 -8.67 38.01 -47.18
CA LYS A 3 -8.48 37.53 -45.80
C LYS A 3 -7.28 36.57 -45.80
N SER A 4 -6.24 36.92 -45.05
CA SER A 4 -5.09 36.04 -44.80
C SER A 4 -5.41 35.12 -43.62
N VAL A 5 -5.41 33.82 -43.87
CA VAL A 5 -5.46 32.76 -42.84
C VAL A 5 -4.02 32.43 -42.47
N PHE A 6 -3.65 32.60 -41.20
CA PHE A 6 -2.36 32.20 -40.65
C PHE A 6 -2.46 30.71 -40.26
N PHE A 7 -1.71 29.85 -40.95
CA PHE A 7 -1.45 28.48 -40.50
C PHE A 7 -0.21 28.51 -39.61
N LEU A 8 -0.36 28.24 -38.31
CA LEU A 8 0.76 27.87 -37.44
C LEU A 8 1.07 26.38 -37.68
N PHE A 9 2.23 26.09 -38.25
CA PHE A 9 2.83 24.76 -38.20
C PHE A 9 3.62 24.65 -36.89
N PHE A 10 3.14 23.84 -35.95
CA PHE A 10 3.98 23.22 -34.92
C PHE A 10 4.13 21.75 -35.31
N LEU A 11 5.32 21.38 -35.77
CA LEU A 11 5.73 20.00 -35.97
C LEU A 11 6.98 19.76 -35.14
N SER A 12 6.80 19.46 -33.86
CA SER A 12 7.85 18.89 -33.00
C SER A 12 7.53 17.40 -32.83
N TYR A 13 8.11 16.56 -33.70
CA TYR A 13 8.15 15.12 -33.46
C TYR A 13 9.23 14.85 -32.41
N SER A 14 8.82 14.78 -31.15
CA SER A 14 9.60 14.11 -30.13
C SER A 14 9.36 12.61 -30.32
N PHE A 15 10.30 11.89 -30.95
CA PHE A 15 10.26 10.43 -30.96
C PHE A 15 10.57 9.94 -29.55
N ILE A 16 9.52 9.66 -28.77
CA ILE A 16 9.63 8.85 -27.56
C ILE A 16 10.01 7.44 -28.05
N HIS A 17 11.25 7.03 -27.82
CA HIS A 17 11.68 5.66 -28.10
C HIS A 17 11.29 4.83 -26.87
N ALA A 18 10.47 3.78 -27.07
CA ALA A 18 10.19 2.82 -26.01
C ALA A 18 11.49 2.09 -25.65
N GLN A 19 11.81 1.99 -24.35
CA GLN A 19 13.03 1.32 -23.88
C GLN A 19 13.00 -0.19 -24.14
N LEU A 20 11.80 -0.79 -24.14
CA LEU A 20 11.57 -2.19 -24.53
C LEU A 20 10.76 -2.27 -25.82
N SER A 21 11.09 -3.26 -26.65
CA SER A 21 10.29 -3.60 -27.84
C SER A 21 10.45 -5.06 -28.22
N TRP A 22 9.46 -5.60 -28.94
CA TRP A 22 9.57 -6.93 -29.54
C TRP A 22 10.29 -6.86 -30.88
N GLN A 23 11.21 -7.79 -31.13
CA GLN A 23 11.74 -7.98 -32.47
C GLN A 23 10.60 -8.32 -33.44
N GLY A 24 10.43 -7.51 -34.48
CA GLY A 24 9.30 -7.61 -35.42
C GLY A 24 8.15 -6.65 -35.14
N GLY A 25 8.14 -5.97 -33.99
CA GLY A 25 7.22 -4.87 -33.67
C GLY A 25 5.80 -5.29 -33.27
N THR A 26 5.51 -6.59 -33.18
CA THR A 26 4.21 -7.13 -32.73
C THR A 26 4.37 -7.92 -31.44
N ASN A 27 3.38 -7.85 -30.56
CA ASN A 27 3.37 -8.65 -29.33
C ASN A 27 3.28 -10.15 -29.67
N PRO A 28 4.28 -10.97 -29.31
CA PRO A 28 4.28 -12.41 -29.53
C PRO A 28 3.31 -13.10 -28.58
N GLU A 29 2.72 -14.21 -29.02
CA GLU A 29 1.95 -15.08 -28.14
C GLU A 29 2.85 -15.79 -27.13
N GLU A 30 2.36 -16.07 -25.92
CA GLU A 30 3.15 -16.74 -24.87
C GLU A 30 3.65 -18.14 -25.28
N THR A 31 2.97 -18.76 -26.25
CA THR A 31 3.30 -20.07 -26.84
C THR A 31 4.34 -20.00 -27.95
N SER A 32 4.82 -18.81 -28.29
CA SER A 32 5.84 -18.58 -29.31
C SER A 32 7.20 -18.25 -28.70
N SER A 33 8.28 -18.56 -29.41
CA SER A 33 9.60 -17.97 -29.15
C SER A 33 9.57 -16.49 -29.47
N ALA A 34 10.27 -15.68 -28.69
CA ALA A 34 10.35 -14.25 -28.93
C ALA A 34 11.72 -13.67 -28.60
N THR A 35 12.00 -12.48 -29.13
CA THR A 35 13.22 -11.74 -28.82
C THR A 35 12.82 -10.36 -28.33
N LEU A 36 13.08 -10.10 -27.05
CA LEU A 36 12.95 -8.80 -26.43
C LEU A 36 14.16 -7.94 -26.79
N LEU A 37 13.93 -6.71 -27.22
CA LEU A 37 14.96 -5.72 -27.49
C LEU A 37 14.91 -4.64 -26.41
N PHE A 38 16.08 -4.27 -25.91
CA PHE A 38 16.26 -3.19 -24.93
C PHE A 38 17.17 -2.11 -25.51
N ASP A 39 16.70 -0.87 -25.57
CA ASP A 39 17.52 0.30 -25.86
C ASP A 39 17.96 0.96 -24.55
N LYS A 40 19.26 0.86 -24.21
CA LYS A 40 19.80 1.46 -22.99
C LYS A 40 19.87 3.00 -23.03
N THR A 41 19.56 3.63 -24.16
CA THR A 41 19.62 5.10 -24.32
C THR A 41 18.70 5.77 -23.30
N GLY A 42 19.24 6.73 -22.53
CA GLY A 42 18.46 7.47 -21.53
C GLY A 42 18.14 6.70 -20.25
N THR A 43 18.69 5.49 -20.07
CA THR A 43 18.55 4.71 -18.83
C THR A 43 19.74 4.89 -17.90
N GLY A 44 19.64 4.42 -16.65
CA GLY A 44 20.78 4.31 -15.73
C GLY A 44 21.93 3.43 -16.26
N LEU A 45 21.70 2.65 -17.32
CA LEU A 45 22.70 1.83 -17.99
C LEU A 45 23.33 2.51 -19.23
N ALA A 46 22.95 3.74 -19.59
CA ALA A 46 23.33 4.36 -20.87
C ALA A 46 24.86 4.37 -21.12
N SER A 47 25.67 4.61 -20.09
CA SER A 47 27.14 4.61 -20.16
C SER A 47 27.78 3.24 -19.91
N TYR A 48 27.00 2.24 -19.47
CA TYR A 48 27.49 0.92 -19.12
C TYR A 48 27.75 0.07 -20.36
N ASN A 49 28.93 -0.57 -20.41
CA ASN A 49 29.37 -1.39 -21.56
C ASN A 49 29.66 -2.86 -21.18
N GLY A 50 29.38 -3.24 -19.94
CA GLY A 50 29.53 -4.62 -19.48
C GLY A 50 28.29 -5.47 -19.78
N THR A 51 28.28 -6.68 -19.23
CA THR A 51 27.12 -7.58 -19.34
C THR A 51 25.95 -7.05 -18.54
N ILE A 52 24.79 -6.91 -19.19
CA ILE A 52 23.53 -6.53 -18.57
C ILE A 52 22.75 -7.79 -18.23
N TYR A 53 22.24 -7.88 -17.01
CA TYR A 53 21.40 -8.97 -16.52
C TYR A 53 19.97 -8.49 -16.33
N ALA A 54 19.02 -9.41 -16.49
CA ALA A 54 17.60 -9.16 -16.31
C ALA A 54 17.08 -9.86 -15.05
N HIS A 55 16.67 -9.06 -14.07
CA HIS A 55 15.75 -9.54 -13.05
C HIS A 55 14.34 -9.45 -13.63
N THR A 56 13.71 -10.59 -13.91
CA THR A 56 12.50 -10.61 -14.74
C THR A 56 11.50 -11.65 -14.26
N GLY A 57 10.22 -11.27 -14.33
CA GLY A 57 9.05 -12.10 -14.08
C GLY A 57 7.95 -11.78 -15.10
N VAL A 58 6.76 -12.34 -14.88
CA VAL A 58 5.62 -12.19 -15.77
C VAL A 58 4.40 -11.63 -15.06
N THR A 59 3.60 -10.88 -15.83
CA THR A 59 2.24 -10.53 -15.47
C THR A 59 1.31 -11.66 -15.91
N ILE A 60 0.58 -12.25 -14.96
CA ILE A 60 -0.38 -13.34 -15.21
C ILE A 60 -1.80 -12.80 -15.19
N ASP A 61 -2.55 -13.16 -16.22
CA ASP A 61 -3.97 -12.85 -16.40
C ASP A 61 -4.30 -11.38 -16.17
N ASP A 62 -3.34 -10.49 -16.49
CA ASP A 62 -3.47 -9.02 -16.40
C ASP A 62 -3.78 -8.49 -14.99
N THR A 63 -3.49 -9.30 -13.97
CA THR A 63 -3.82 -9.01 -12.56
C THR A 63 -2.62 -9.11 -11.63
N THR A 64 -1.74 -10.09 -11.84
CA THR A 64 -0.66 -10.39 -10.89
C THR A 64 0.71 -10.18 -11.54
N HIS A 65 1.42 -9.13 -11.12
CA HIS A 65 2.76 -8.78 -11.61
C HIS A 65 3.86 -9.60 -10.92
N TRP A 66 5.05 -9.60 -11.52
CA TRP A 66 6.25 -10.21 -10.94
C TRP A 66 6.05 -11.67 -10.50
N GLN A 67 5.29 -12.45 -11.26
CA GLN A 67 5.16 -13.89 -11.05
C GLN A 67 6.29 -14.64 -11.73
N ASN A 68 6.62 -15.83 -11.23
CA ASN A 68 7.66 -16.71 -11.82
C ASN A 68 9.00 -16.01 -12.05
N VAL A 69 9.41 -15.17 -11.10
CA VAL A 69 10.68 -14.41 -11.18
C VAL A 69 11.86 -15.37 -11.33
N ILE A 70 12.76 -15.05 -12.26
CA ILE A 70 13.95 -15.83 -12.52
C ILE A 70 15.09 -15.41 -11.59
N GLY A 71 15.40 -16.26 -10.62
CA GLY A 71 16.47 -16.03 -9.65
C GLY A 71 16.12 -15.02 -8.57
N ASP A 72 17.05 -14.79 -7.66
CA ASP A 72 16.84 -13.89 -6.53
C ASP A 72 17.21 -12.44 -6.89
N TRP A 73 16.59 -11.47 -6.20
CA TRP A 73 16.95 -10.06 -6.33
C TRP A 73 18.43 -9.84 -5.97
N GLY A 74 19.14 -9.05 -6.78
CA GLY A 74 20.55 -8.77 -6.57
C GLY A 74 21.52 -9.92 -6.91
N ASN A 75 21.02 -11.09 -7.32
CA ASN A 75 21.85 -12.23 -7.69
C ASN A 75 21.89 -12.46 -9.21
N ASN A 76 22.97 -11.99 -9.85
CA ASN A 76 23.17 -12.13 -11.30
C ASN A 76 23.61 -13.54 -11.75
N THR A 77 23.90 -14.48 -10.84
CA THR A 77 24.41 -15.81 -11.22
C THR A 77 23.36 -16.69 -11.90
N THR A 78 22.09 -16.46 -11.60
CA THR A 78 20.94 -17.20 -12.14
C THR A 78 20.09 -16.37 -13.10
N GLN A 79 20.29 -15.05 -13.12
CA GLN A 79 19.53 -14.14 -13.98
C GLN A 79 19.99 -14.24 -15.45
N PRO A 80 19.08 -14.14 -16.41
CA PRO A 80 19.43 -14.15 -17.83
C PRO A 80 20.27 -12.93 -18.20
N ALA A 81 21.37 -13.18 -18.93
CA ALA A 81 22.23 -12.14 -19.49
C ALA A 81 21.73 -11.70 -20.88
N LEU A 82 21.73 -10.41 -21.13
CA LEU A 82 21.40 -9.84 -22.43
C LEU A 82 22.60 -9.88 -23.37
N THR A 83 22.33 -10.03 -24.67
CA THR A 83 23.34 -10.00 -25.73
C THR A 83 23.30 -8.65 -26.45
N LEU A 84 24.45 -7.99 -26.61
CA LEU A 84 24.54 -6.76 -27.39
C LEU A 84 24.26 -7.05 -28.87
N VAL A 85 23.31 -6.32 -29.47
CA VAL A 85 23.00 -6.39 -30.91
C VAL A 85 23.81 -5.36 -31.67
N SER A 86 23.61 -4.08 -31.36
CA SER A 86 24.33 -2.97 -32.00
C SER A 86 24.13 -1.67 -31.23
N GLY A 87 25.20 -0.88 -31.07
CA GLY A 87 25.12 0.43 -30.42
C GLY A 87 24.59 0.32 -28.99
N ASN A 88 23.39 0.83 -28.76
CA ASN A 88 22.70 0.79 -27.46
C ASN A 88 21.63 -0.31 -27.36
N ILE A 89 21.47 -1.14 -28.39
CA ILE A 89 20.43 -2.17 -28.42
C ILE A 89 20.99 -3.51 -27.94
N TYR A 90 20.38 -4.04 -26.89
CA TYR A 90 20.59 -5.38 -26.36
C TYR A 90 19.37 -6.26 -26.62
N LYS A 91 19.56 -7.58 -26.57
CA LYS A 91 18.46 -8.54 -26.72
C LYS A 91 18.44 -9.61 -25.64
N LEU A 92 17.25 -10.12 -25.38
CA LEU A 92 16.99 -11.33 -24.61
C LEU A 92 16.12 -12.27 -25.45
N ASP A 93 16.64 -13.47 -25.73
CA ASP A 93 15.90 -14.50 -26.48
C ASP A 93 15.10 -15.37 -25.50
N LEU A 94 13.77 -15.31 -25.60
CA LEU A 94 12.82 -16.06 -24.78
C LEU A 94 12.44 -17.34 -25.52
N THR A 95 13.17 -18.42 -25.22
CA THR A 95 13.09 -19.70 -25.95
C THR A 95 12.95 -20.89 -25.00
N PRO A 96 12.35 -22.03 -25.43
CA PRO A 96 11.73 -22.26 -26.75
C PRO A 96 10.40 -21.51 -26.95
N THR A 97 9.75 -21.09 -25.87
CA THR A 97 8.60 -20.19 -25.87
C THR A 97 8.70 -19.25 -24.67
N ILE A 98 7.98 -18.13 -24.67
CA ILE A 98 7.90 -17.25 -23.50
C ILE A 98 7.42 -18.04 -22.27
N LYS A 99 6.36 -18.84 -22.42
CA LYS A 99 5.80 -19.65 -21.34
C LYS A 99 6.80 -20.65 -20.76
N ALA A 100 7.57 -21.33 -21.61
CA ALA A 100 8.59 -22.26 -21.17
C ALA A 100 9.78 -21.56 -20.49
N PHE A 101 10.14 -20.37 -20.95
CA PHE A 101 11.21 -19.55 -20.36
C PHE A 101 10.93 -19.20 -18.89
N TYR A 102 9.66 -18.93 -18.55
CA TYR A 102 9.21 -18.64 -17.17
C TYR A 102 8.70 -19.88 -16.40
N ASN A 103 9.18 -21.08 -16.74
CA ASN A 103 8.83 -22.34 -16.07
C ASN A 103 7.34 -22.72 -16.13
N ASN A 104 6.65 -22.37 -17.20
CA ASN A 104 5.25 -22.74 -17.47
C ASN A 104 4.28 -22.35 -16.35
N PRO A 105 4.11 -21.06 -16.05
CA PRO A 105 3.12 -20.60 -15.08
C PRO A 105 1.72 -21.09 -15.44
N SER A 106 0.90 -21.31 -14.41
CA SER A 106 -0.55 -21.43 -14.55
C SER A 106 -1.15 -20.08 -14.92
N GLY A 107 -2.14 -20.06 -15.81
CA GLY A 107 -2.73 -18.82 -16.34
C GLY A 107 -2.12 -18.41 -17.68
N THR A 108 -2.45 -17.21 -18.15
CA THR A 108 -1.98 -16.60 -19.40
C THR A 108 -0.96 -15.52 -19.10
N ILE A 109 0.22 -15.58 -19.71
CA ILE A 109 1.19 -14.48 -19.64
C ILE A 109 0.69 -13.33 -20.51
N THR A 110 0.33 -12.21 -19.89
CA THR A 110 -0.13 -10.98 -20.59
C THR A 110 0.92 -9.89 -20.64
N GLY A 111 1.98 -10.02 -19.83
CA GLY A 111 3.10 -9.07 -19.79
C GLY A 111 4.37 -9.69 -19.22
N ILE A 112 5.50 -9.00 -19.43
CA ILE A 112 6.79 -9.27 -18.79
C ILE A 112 7.17 -8.04 -17.99
N ASP A 113 7.52 -8.24 -16.73
CA ASP A 113 8.07 -7.25 -15.81
C ASP A 113 9.59 -7.46 -15.71
N ILE A 114 10.39 -6.40 -15.82
CA ILE A 114 11.85 -6.51 -15.91
C ILE A 114 12.60 -5.30 -15.35
N VAL A 115 13.63 -5.57 -14.56
CA VAL A 115 14.68 -4.62 -14.17
C VAL A 115 15.99 -5.08 -14.77
N LEU A 116 16.61 -4.20 -15.56
CA LEU A 116 17.90 -4.47 -16.19
C LEU A 116 19.01 -3.85 -15.37
N ARG A 117 20.06 -4.61 -15.08
CA ARG A 117 21.15 -4.18 -14.20
C ARG A 117 22.53 -4.56 -14.71
N SER A 118 23.52 -3.78 -14.27
CA SER A 118 24.94 -4.06 -14.45
C SER A 118 25.37 -5.30 -13.65
N ALA A 119 26.49 -5.92 -14.05
CA ALA A 119 27.00 -7.14 -13.44
C ALA A 119 27.27 -7.03 -11.91
N ASP A 120 27.63 -5.84 -11.42
CA ASP A 120 27.87 -5.55 -10.00
C ASP A 120 26.63 -4.98 -9.28
N GLY A 121 25.51 -4.80 -9.99
CA GLY A 121 24.26 -4.25 -9.45
C GLY A 121 24.29 -2.75 -9.15
N SER A 122 25.38 -2.03 -9.46
CA SER A 122 25.54 -0.60 -9.12
C SER A 122 24.71 0.35 -9.99
N GLN A 123 24.39 -0.08 -11.21
CA GLN A 123 23.58 0.65 -12.18
C GLN A 123 22.40 -0.22 -12.63
N GLN A 124 21.21 0.38 -12.75
CA GLN A 124 19.99 -0.31 -13.18
C GLN A 124 19.01 0.62 -13.88
N THR A 125 17.99 0.04 -14.54
CA THR A 125 16.78 0.74 -14.99
C THR A 125 15.81 0.94 -13.83
N SER A 126 14.80 1.80 -14.02
CA SER A 126 13.54 1.65 -13.31
C SER A 126 12.85 0.34 -13.72
N ASP A 127 11.75 -0.01 -13.07
CA ASP A 127 10.89 -1.10 -13.52
C ASP A 127 10.39 -0.82 -14.94
N LEU A 128 10.49 -1.83 -15.80
CA LEU A 128 10.01 -1.80 -17.17
C LEU A 128 9.02 -2.94 -17.37
N SER A 129 8.04 -2.73 -18.24
CA SER A 129 7.09 -3.76 -18.63
C SER A 129 6.84 -3.77 -20.14
N ILE A 130 6.47 -4.93 -20.66
CA ILE A 130 6.09 -5.09 -22.07
C ILE A 130 5.00 -6.17 -22.22
N ASN A 131 3.98 -5.88 -23.03
CA ASN A 131 2.84 -6.78 -23.22
C ASN A 131 3.20 -8.03 -24.03
N VAL A 132 2.62 -9.17 -23.64
CA VAL A 132 2.67 -10.46 -24.33
C VAL A 132 1.26 -10.81 -24.82
N GLY A 133 1.17 -11.34 -26.04
CA GLY A 133 -0.09 -11.67 -26.71
C GLY A 133 -0.62 -10.53 -27.57
N ALA A 134 -1.11 -10.88 -28.77
CA ALA A 134 -1.70 -9.90 -29.69
C ALA A 134 -3.04 -9.36 -29.18
N PHE A 135 -3.76 -10.14 -28.38
CA PHE A 135 -5.01 -9.74 -27.70
C PHE A 135 -4.70 -8.99 -26.40
N GLN A 136 -5.07 -7.72 -26.34
CA GLN A 136 -4.89 -6.82 -25.21
C GLN A 136 -6.19 -6.05 -24.98
N VAL A 137 -6.48 -5.69 -23.73
CA VAL A 137 -7.66 -4.92 -23.35
C VAL A 137 -7.22 -3.60 -22.72
N THR A 138 -7.80 -2.50 -23.20
CA THR A 138 -7.60 -1.17 -22.63
C THR A 138 -8.94 -0.62 -22.16
N MET A 139 -9.02 -0.29 -20.87
CA MET A 139 -10.14 0.46 -20.32
C MET A 139 -10.04 1.92 -20.79
N ILE A 140 -11.14 2.47 -21.30
CA ILE A 140 -11.25 3.88 -21.69
C ILE A 140 -11.95 4.68 -20.59
N ASN A 141 -13.00 4.09 -20.00
CA ASN A 141 -13.63 4.58 -18.78
C ASN A 141 -14.01 3.37 -17.90
N PRO A 142 -13.44 3.22 -16.68
CA PRO A 142 -12.35 4.04 -16.11
C PRO A 142 -11.12 4.15 -17.02
N SER A 143 -10.45 5.30 -17.05
CA SER A 143 -9.18 5.43 -17.78
C SER A 143 -8.06 4.68 -17.03
N PRO A 144 -6.98 4.24 -17.69
CA PRO A 144 -5.89 3.55 -16.99
C PRO A 144 -5.29 4.40 -15.86
N SER A 145 -5.19 5.71 -16.07
CA SER A 145 -4.72 6.69 -15.08
C SER A 145 -5.63 6.87 -13.87
N SER A 146 -6.82 6.27 -13.86
CA SER A 146 -7.72 6.30 -12.70
C SER A 146 -7.45 5.16 -11.71
N ASN A 147 -6.47 4.29 -12.01
CA ASN A 147 -6.10 3.13 -11.22
C ASN A 147 -7.33 2.27 -10.84
N GLY A 148 -8.26 2.12 -11.79
CA GLY A 148 -9.47 1.32 -11.61
C GLY A 148 -10.52 1.96 -10.69
N VAL A 149 -10.51 3.27 -10.47
CA VAL A 149 -11.50 3.94 -9.61
C VAL A 149 -12.27 5.02 -10.37
N VAL A 150 -13.61 4.91 -10.36
CA VAL A 150 -14.52 5.96 -10.83
C VAL A 150 -15.19 6.59 -9.60
N ILE A 151 -15.05 7.89 -9.40
CA ILE A 151 -15.67 8.60 -8.28
C ILE A 151 -16.85 9.42 -8.77
N LEU A 152 -18.00 9.24 -8.14
CA LEU A 152 -19.26 9.90 -8.45
C LEU A 152 -19.84 10.56 -7.20
N GLU A 153 -20.63 11.60 -7.41
CA GLU A 153 -21.57 12.08 -6.39
C GLU A 153 -22.79 11.15 -6.30
N ASN A 154 -23.53 11.20 -5.20
CA ASN A 154 -24.80 10.47 -5.06
C ASN A 154 -25.79 10.85 -6.18
N GLY A 155 -26.35 9.85 -6.85
CA GLY A 155 -27.18 10.02 -8.04
C GLY A 155 -26.38 10.23 -9.32
N GLY A 156 -25.05 10.08 -9.28
CA GLY A 156 -24.16 10.21 -10.42
C GLY A 156 -24.34 9.11 -11.46
N ASN A 157 -23.77 9.35 -12.64
CA ASN A 157 -23.85 8.47 -13.79
C ASN A 157 -22.45 8.21 -14.36
N THR A 158 -22.23 7.04 -14.92
CA THR A 158 -21.00 6.74 -15.67
C THR A 158 -21.26 5.68 -16.73
N GLN A 159 -20.50 5.72 -17.82
CA GLN A 159 -20.56 4.71 -18.87
C GLN A 159 -19.26 3.93 -18.91
N ILE A 160 -19.33 2.60 -18.91
CA ILE A 160 -18.13 1.78 -19.02
C ILE A 160 -17.72 1.64 -20.48
N LEU A 161 -16.49 2.02 -20.79
CA LEU A 161 -15.95 1.99 -22.15
C LEU A 161 -14.63 1.24 -22.15
N ALA A 162 -14.45 0.36 -23.13
CA ALA A 162 -13.21 -0.38 -23.32
C ALA A 162 -13.00 -0.69 -24.79
N GLN A 163 -11.78 -1.08 -25.13
CA GLN A 163 -11.42 -1.56 -26.45
C GLN A 163 -10.42 -2.70 -26.34
N ASN A 164 -10.28 -3.47 -27.43
CA ASN A 164 -9.31 -4.54 -27.52
C ASN A 164 -8.55 -4.54 -28.84
N THR A 165 -7.41 -5.21 -28.86
CA THR A 165 -6.62 -5.45 -30.06
C THR A 165 -6.94 -6.83 -30.68
N ASN A 166 -6.38 -7.09 -31.85
CA ASN A 166 -6.46 -8.39 -32.56
C ASN A 166 -7.87 -8.78 -33.06
N GLY A 167 -8.74 -7.81 -33.33
CA GLY A 167 -10.06 -8.04 -33.93
C GLY A 167 -11.20 -8.17 -32.92
N PRO A 168 -12.42 -8.57 -33.35
CA PRO A 168 -13.59 -8.59 -32.46
C PRO A 168 -13.44 -9.55 -31.27
N ALA A 169 -14.04 -9.17 -30.14
CA ALA A 169 -14.10 -9.93 -28.90
C ALA A 169 -15.52 -9.87 -28.29
N ASN A 170 -15.76 -10.70 -27.28
CA ASN A 170 -16.99 -10.70 -26.47
C ASN A 170 -16.69 -10.06 -25.12
N TYR A 171 -17.50 -9.08 -24.73
CA TYR A 171 -17.39 -8.35 -23.48
C TYR A 171 -18.54 -8.74 -22.57
N GLU A 172 -18.25 -9.02 -21.31
CA GLU A 172 -19.24 -9.25 -20.26
C GLU A 172 -18.87 -8.43 -19.03
N LEU A 173 -19.76 -7.53 -18.62
CA LEU A 173 -19.59 -6.67 -17.47
C LEU A 173 -20.40 -7.22 -16.29
N PHE A 174 -19.71 -7.45 -15.19
CA PHE A 174 -20.26 -7.81 -13.90
C PHE A 174 -20.23 -6.60 -12.97
N ALA A 175 -21.28 -6.47 -12.14
CA ALA A 175 -21.30 -5.57 -11.01
C ALA A 175 -21.77 -6.35 -9.77
N ASN A 176 -20.96 -6.33 -8.71
CA ASN A 176 -21.17 -7.07 -7.46
C ASN A 176 -21.41 -8.57 -7.73
N GLY A 177 -20.60 -9.15 -8.62
CA GLY A 177 -20.70 -10.57 -9.02
C GLY A 177 -21.86 -10.92 -9.96
N VAL A 178 -22.67 -9.96 -10.40
CA VAL A 178 -23.82 -10.19 -11.28
C VAL A 178 -23.53 -9.66 -12.69
N SER A 179 -23.71 -10.49 -13.72
CA SER A 179 -23.64 -10.06 -15.12
C SER A 179 -24.77 -9.07 -15.42
N ILE A 180 -24.42 -7.83 -15.76
CA ILE A 180 -25.38 -6.74 -16.01
C ILE A 180 -25.44 -6.31 -17.47
N HIS A 181 -24.41 -6.61 -18.26
CA HIS A 181 -24.36 -6.22 -19.66
C HIS A 181 -23.34 -7.07 -20.42
N ALA A 182 -23.69 -7.47 -21.64
CA ALA A 182 -22.79 -8.18 -22.54
C ALA A 182 -22.87 -7.59 -23.95
N GLN A 183 -21.74 -7.53 -24.63
CA GLN A 183 -21.65 -7.12 -26.03
C GLN A 183 -20.71 -8.06 -26.77
N ASN A 184 -21.24 -8.78 -27.76
CA ASN A 184 -20.50 -9.81 -28.48
C ASN A 184 -19.96 -9.32 -29.82
N ASN A 185 -18.84 -9.91 -30.25
CA ASN A 185 -18.25 -9.71 -31.57
C ASN A 185 -18.02 -8.22 -31.93
N THR A 186 -17.36 -7.47 -31.04
CA THR A 186 -17.02 -6.06 -31.25
C THR A 186 -15.55 -5.79 -30.91
N THR A 187 -14.93 -4.77 -31.49
CA THR A 187 -13.59 -4.28 -31.09
C THR A 187 -13.65 -3.14 -30.09
N PHE A 188 -14.85 -2.58 -29.89
CA PHE A 188 -15.12 -1.46 -28.99
C PHE A 188 -16.35 -1.76 -28.15
N TYR A 189 -16.17 -1.71 -26.84
CA TYR A 189 -17.23 -1.88 -25.87
C TYR A 189 -17.85 -0.52 -25.55
N ASN A 190 -19.05 -0.30 -26.09
CA ASN A 190 -19.89 0.84 -25.74
C ASN A 190 -20.81 0.42 -24.61
N GLY A 191 -20.22 0.21 -23.44
CA GLY A 191 -20.81 -0.58 -22.36
C GLY A 191 -21.97 0.08 -21.63
N TYR A 192 -22.37 -0.61 -20.57
CA TYR A 192 -23.49 -0.24 -19.70
C TYR A 192 -23.37 1.20 -19.20
N PHE A 193 -24.48 1.92 -19.26
CA PHE A 193 -24.64 3.25 -18.67
C PHE A 193 -25.25 3.12 -17.29
N PHE A 194 -24.41 3.22 -16.26
CA PHE A 194 -24.90 3.34 -14.89
C PHE A 194 -25.56 4.71 -14.73
N SER A 195 -26.78 4.71 -14.19
CA SER A 195 -27.55 5.93 -13.96
C SER A 195 -28.08 5.98 -12.54
N ASN A 196 -28.10 7.18 -11.97
CA ASN A 196 -28.60 7.47 -10.63
C ASN A 196 -28.01 6.52 -9.57
N LEU A 197 -26.69 6.33 -9.59
CA LEU A 197 -26.01 5.45 -8.64
C LEU A 197 -26.02 6.07 -7.25
N THR A 198 -26.54 5.31 -6.29
CA THR A 198 -26.56 5.69 -4.87
C THR A 198 -25.65 4.80 -4.02
N GLU A 199 -25.10 3.73 -4.60
CA GLU A 199 -24.26 2.75 -3.92
C GLU A 199 -22.99 2.47 -4.72
N ASN A 200 -21.93 2.15 -3.99
CA ASN A 200 -20.67 1.68 -4.57
C ASN A 200 -20.92 0.43 -5.43
N GLN A 201 -20.17 0.29 -6.52
CA GLN A 201 -20.21 -0.89 -7.40
C GLN A 201 -18.81 -1.48 -7.53
N TYR A 202 -18.70 -2.80 -7.33
CA TYR A 202 -17.47 -3.57 -7.52
C TYR A 202 -17.60 -4.31 -8.86
N CYS A 203 -16.83 -3.89 -9.86
CA CYS A 203 -17.05 -4.27 -11.24
C CYS A 203 -15.90 -5.10 -11.82
N GLU A 204 -16.27 -6.02 -12.70
CA GLU A 204 -15.33 -6.82 -13.49
C GLU A 204 -15.78 -6.79 -14.95
N LEU A 205 -14.87 -6.46 -15.87
CA LEU A 205 -15.09 -6.58 -17.30
C LEU A 205 -14.28 -7.75 -17.84
N VAL A 206 -14.97 -8.83 -18.18
CA VAL A 206 -14.37 -10.02 -18.79
C VAL A 206 -14.44 -9.87 -20.31
N VAL A 207 -13.29 -9.87 -20.97
CA VAL A 207 -13.18 -9.75 -22.43
C VAL A 207 -12.57 -11.02 -23.00
N THR A 208 -13.32 -11.71 -23.84
CA THR A 208 -12.95 -13.01 -24.39
C THR A 208 -12.79 -12.95 -25.89
N GLN A 209 -11.64 -13.41 -26.39
CA GLN A 209 -11.36 -13.59 -27.81
C GLN A 209 -10.86 -15.02 -28.06
N GLY A 210 -11.69 -15.82 -28.75
CA GLY A 210 -11.37 -17.23 -28.97
C GLY A 210 -11.29 -17.99 -27.64
N ALA A 211 -10.12 -18.55 -27.33
CA ALA A 211 -9.84 -19.25 -26.07
C ALA A 211 -9.20 -18.35 -24.99
N SER A 212 -8.81 -17.12 -25.33
CA SER A 212 -8.16 -16.19 -24.40
C SER A 212 -9.18 -15.29 -23.73
N SER A 213 -8.97 -14.99 -22.46
CA SER A 213 -9.78 -14.06 -21.69
C SER A 213 -8.89 -13.10 -20.89
N ILE A 214 -9.27 -11.83 -20.82
CA ILE A 214 -8.64 -10.80 -19.99
C ILE A 214 -9.72 -10.19 -19.12
N THR A 215 -9.47 -10.11 -17.81
CA THR A 215 -10.40 -9.52 -16.83
C THR A 215 -9.84 -8.21 -16.31
N LYS A 216 -10.64 -7.14 -16.41
CA LYS A 216 -10.32 -5.83 -15.81
C LYS A 216 -11.25 -5.56 -14.63
N THR A 217 -10.68 -5.40 -13.44
CA THR A 217 -11.43 -5.05 -12.23
C THR A 217 -11.40 -3.54 -11.99
N PHE A 218 -12.51 -2.96 -11.54
CA PHE A 218 -12.58 -1.55 -11.14
C PHE A 218 -13.70 -1.32 -10.13
N THR A 219 -13.64 -0.20 -9.42
CA THR A 219 -14.64 0.19 -8.44
C THR A 219 -15.25 1.53 -8.82
N ILE A 220 -16.58 1.62 -8.72
CA ILE A 220 -17.30 2.89 -8.76
C ILE A 220 -17.63 3.28 -7.33
N LEU A 221 -17.02 4.35 -6.83
CA LEU A 221 -17.28 4.91 -5.51
C LEU A 221 -18.26 6.08 -5.62
N VAL A 222 -19.28 6.07 -4.77
CA VAL A 222 -20.32 7.10 -4.71
C VAL A 222 -20.18 7.85 -3.40
N ASN A 223 -20.07 9.18 -3.46
CA ASN A 223 -20.06 10.01 -2.26
C ASN A 223 -21.41 9.92 -1.52
N ASN A 224 -21.46 9.15 -0.43
CA ASN A 224 -22.61 9.04 0.45
C ASN A 224 -22.38 9.72 1.81
N THR A 225 -21.34 10.54 1.95
CA THR A 225 -21.09 11.26 3.18
C THR A 225 -22.23 12.23 3.46
N THR A 226 -22.69 12.22 4.70
CA THR A 226 -23.67 13.18 5.22
C THR A 226 -23.03 14.05 6.29
N THR A 227 -23.56 15.26 6.49
CA THR A 227 -23.09 16.15 7.56
C THR A 227 -23.84 15.84 8.86
N ALA A 228 -23.10 15.60 9.95
CA ALA A 228 -23.66 15.43 11.28
C ALA A 228 -22.61 15.77 12.35
N SER A 229 -23.03 16.40 13.44
CA SER A 229 -22.12 16.74 14.54
C SER A 229 -21.43 15.50 15.12
N LEU A 230 -20.13 15.60 15.33
CA LEU A 230 -19.36 14.60 16.06
C LEU A 230 -19.94 14.44 17.48
N PRO A 231 -20.17 13.20 17.98
CA PRO A 231 -20.58 13.00 19.36
C PRO A 231 -19.60 13.62 20.36
N ALA A 232 -20.10 14.11 21.49
CA ALA A 232 -19.27 14.73 22.52
C ALA A 232 -18.25 13.73 23.10
N ASN A 233 -17.08 14.25 23.49
CA ASN A 233 -15.98 13.50 24.11
C ASN A 233 -15.40 12.38 23.25
N MET A 234 -15.43 12.55 21.92
CA MET A 234 -14.72 11.65 21.00
C MET A 234 -13.31 12.18 20.73
N GLU A 235 -12.33 11.28 20.74
CA GLU A 235 -10.94 11.52 20.35
C GLU A 235 -10.70 11.01 18.93
N ASP A 236 -9.59 11.40 18.30
CA ASP A 236 -9.18 10.84 17.02
C ASP A 236 -8.78 9.36 17.20
N GLY A 237 -9.16 8.50 16.25
CA GLY A 237 -8.99 7.06 16.32
C GLY A 237 -10.24 6.30 16.79
N ILE A 238 -10.01 5.16 17.46
CA ILE A 238 -11.05 4.24 17.93
C ILE A 238 -11.55 4.63 19.32
N ASN A 239 -12.83 4.94 19.44
CA ASN A 239 -13.51 5.24 20.70
C ASN A 239 -14.40 4.07 21.10
N TYR A 240 -13.94 3.23 22.03
CA TYR A 240 -14.71 2.10 22.54
C TYR A 240 -15.85 2.55 23.44
N ASN A 241 -17.06 2.01 23.22
CA ASN A 241 -18.20 2.33 24.05
C ASN A 241 -18.15 1.55 25.37
N GLY A 242 -17.96 2.27 26.48
CA GLY A 242 -17.81 1.68 27.82
C GLY A 242 -19.09 1.05 28.41
N SER A 243 -20.28 1.35 27.86
CA SER A 243 -21.55 0.76 28.30
C SER A 243 -22.11 -0.28 27.32
N ASP A 244 -21.64 -0.32 26.07
CA ASP A 244 -22.06 -1.23 25.03
C ASP A 244 -20.86 -1.73 24.21
N ASN A 245 -20.34 -2.89 24.57
CA ASN A 245 -19.20 -3.50 23.90
C ASN A 245 -19.49 -4.04 22.48
N THR A 246 -20.71 -3.84 21.95
CA THR A 246 -21.03 -4.12 20.55
C THR A 246 -20.81 -2.91 19.63
N LYS A 247 -20.26 -1.82 20.18
CA LYS A 247 -20.07 -0.54 19.48
C LYS A 247 -18.69 0.04 19.64
N ALA A 248 -18.26 0.75 18.60
CA ALA A 248 -17.09 1.61 18.61
C ALA A 248 -17.30 2.77 17.64
N THR A 249 -16.90 3.98 18.04
CA THR A 249 -16.94 5.16 17.18
C THR A 249 -15.55 5.41 16.61
N LEU A 250 -15.46 5.44 15.29
CA LEU A 250 -14.25 5.77 14.56
C LEU A 250 -14.25 7.24 14.23
N VAL A 251 -13.11 7.91 14.43
CA VAL A 251 -12.93 9.33 14.11
C VAL A 251 -11.60 9.53 13.39
N ILE A 252 -11.63 10.26 12.29
CA ILE A 252 -10.42 10.66 11.58
C ILE A 252 -10.51 12.14 11.19
N ASP A 253 -9.44 12.88 11.42
CA ASP A 253 -9.30 14.24 10.91
C ASP A 253 -8.69 14.18 9.50
N ALA A 254 -9.47 14.61 8.50
CA ALA A 254 -9.09 14.49 7.09
C ALA A 254 -9.40 15.79 6.33
N PRO A 255 -8.69 16.90 6.63
CA PRO A 255 -8.86 18.15 5.91
C PRO A 255 -8.67 18.00 4.40
N ASN A 256 -9.42 18.82 3.65
CA ASN A 256 -9.46 18.84 2.19
C ASN A 256 -9.99 17.56 1.52
N LYS A 257 -10.38 16.53 2.27
CA LYS A 257 -10.99 15.32 1.71
C LYS A 257 -12.50 15.46 1.57
N ASP A 258 -13.03 14.86 0.51
CA ASP A 258 -14.45 14.96 0.15
C ASP A 258 -15.28 13.99 0.99
N PHE A 259 -14.88 12.72 1.02
CA PHE A 259 -15.55 11.67 1.79
C PHE A 259 -14.61 10.56 2.21
N VAL A 260 -15.05 9.80 3.22
CA VAL A 260 -14.31 8.65 3.75
C VAL A 260 -15.26 7.48 3.92
N TYR A 261 -14.85 6.30 3.47
CA TYR A 261 -15.51 5.03 3.76
C TYR A 261 -14.68 4.21 4.76
N VAL A 262 -15.36 3.37 5.54
CA VAL A 262 -14.70 2.37 6.40
C VAL A 262 -14.86 0.99 5.77
N ALA A 263 -13.77 0.43 5.25
CA ALA A 263 -13.73 -0.94 4.73
C ALA A 263 -13.05 -1.85 5.75
N GLY A 264 -13.59 -3.04 6.00
CA GLY A 264 -13.00 -3.96 6.96
C GLY A 264 -13.59 -5.36 6.92
N SER A 265 -13.11 -6.22 7.81
CA SER A 265 -13.52 -7.62 7.86
C SER A 265 -15.03 -7.80 8.15
N PHE A 266 -15.67 -6.82 8.80
CA PHE A 266 -17.11 -6.84 9.08
C PHE A 266 -18.00 -6.50 7.87
N ASN A 267 -17.44 -5.97 6.79
CA ASN A 267 -18.18 -5.68 5.54
C ASN A 267 -17.52 -6.28 4.30
N GLY A 268 -16.68 -7.31 4.49
CA GLY A 268 -16.03 -8.02 3.39
C GLY A 268 -15.08 -7.15 2.57
N TRP A 269 -14.60 -6.02 3.11
CA TRP A 269 -13.79 -5.03 2.39
C TRP A 269 -14.50 -4.35 1.22
N GLU A 270 -15.84 -4.43 1.19
CA GLU A 270 -16.70 -3.82 0.18
C GLU A 270 -17.69 -2.85 0.86
N PRO A 271 -17.24 -1.67 1.33
CA PRO A 271 -18.11 -0.75 2.03
C PRO A 271 -19.29 -0.28 1.14
N THR A 272 -20.50 -0.38 1.68
CA THR A 272 -21.71 0.25 1.14
C THR A 272 -21.93 1.63 1.74
N SER A 273 -22.93 2.39 1.30
CA SER A 273 -23.31 3.70 1.86
C SER A 273 -23.46 3.70 3.39
N ALA A 274 -23.82 2.56 4.00
CA ALA A 274 -23.92 2.41 5.46
C ALA A 274 -22.58 2.62 6.19
N TYR A 275 -21.46 2.48 5.48
CA TYR A 275 -20.11 2.67 5.99
C TYR A 275 -19.44 3.96 5.49
N ALA A 276 -20.21 4.85 4.84
CA ALA A 276 -19.77 6.21 4.57
C ALA A 276 -19.70 6.97 5.91
N MET A 277 -18.54 7.54 6.22
CA MET A 277 -18.37 8.36 7.40
C MET A 277 -19.14 9.67 7.25
N LYS A 278 -19.67 10.16 8.36
CA LYS A 278 -20.32 11.47 8.45
C LYS A 278 -19.26 12.53 8.62
N LYS A 279 -19.41 13.67 7.94
CA LYS A 279 -18.52 14.83 8.13
C LYS A 279 -19.07 15.72 9.23
N ASP A 280 -18.24 16.08 10.20
CA ASP A 280 -18.61 17.05 11.21
C ASP A 280 -18.78 18.44 10.58
N GLY A 281 -19.84 19.15 10.95
CA GLY A 281 -20.15 20.46 10.37
C GLY A 281 -19.26 21.61 10.88
N SER A 282 -18.48 21.38 11.93
CA SER A 282 -17.68 22.40 12.62
C SER A 282 -16.17 22.17 12.55
N SER A 283 -15.74 21.07 11.93
CA SER A 283 -14.33 20.67 11.85
C SER A 283 -14.07 19.91 10.55
N THR A 284 -12.84 19.45 10.38
CA THR A 284 -12.38 18.63 9.24
C THR A 284 -12.50 17.13 9.50
N LYS A 285 -13.21 16.75 10.58
CA LYS A 285 -13.32 15.38 11.05
C LYS A 285 -14.45 14.61 10.38
N PHE A 286 -14.18 13.35 10.13
CA PHE A 286 -15.14 12.34 9.71
C PHE A 286 -15.34 11.33 10.82
N TRP A 287 -16.56 10.83 11.00
CA TRP A 287 -16.86 9.84 12.03
C TRP A 287 -17.90 8.79 11.60
N LEU A 288 -17.80 7.61 12.19
CA LEU A 288 -18.78 6.52 12.02
C LEU A 288 -18.87 5.70 13.31
N GLU A 289 -20.08 5.47 13.81
CA GLU A 289 -20.31 4.47 14.86
C GLU A 289 -20.55 3.11 14.20
N LEU A 290 -19.64 2.18 14.43
CA LEU A 290 -19.85 0.77 14.14
C LEU A 290 -20.75 0.16 15.20
N THR A 291 -21.69 -0.66 14.77
CA THR A 291 -22.64 -1.36 15.65
C THR A 291 -22.64 -2.85 15.33
N SER A 292 -23.24 -3.67 16.20
CA SER A 292 -23.32 -5.12 16.02
C SER A 292 -21.95 -5.82 15.96
N LEU A 293 -20.93 -5.23 16.58
CA LEU A 293 -19.64 -5.87 16.78
C LEU A 293 -19.80 -7.00 17.82
N THR A 294 -19.07 -8.09 17.62
CA THR A 294 -19.01 -9.17 18.60
C THR A 294 -17.87 -8.89 19.60
N PRO A 295 -18.15 -8.75 20.90
CA PRO A 295 -17.12 -8.48 21.91
C PRO A 295 -16.04 -9.56 21.92
N GLY A 296 -14.78 -9.14 21.98
CA GLY A 296 -13.62 -10.03 21.96
C GLY A 296 -13.21 -10.51 20.55
N THR A 297 -14.04 -10.29 19.53
CA THR A 297 -13.67 -10.60 18.14
C THR A 297 -12.68 -9.55 17.61
N VAL A 298 -11.63 -10.04 16.96
CA VAL A 298 -10.67 -9.21 16.25
C VAL A 298 -11.23 -8.85 14.88
N TYR A 299 -11.46 -7.57 14.67
CA TYR A 299 -11.77 -6.99 13.37
C TYR A 299 -10.54 -6.23 12.84
N SER A 300 -10.49 -6.04 11.53
CA SER A 300 -9.49 -5.22 10.87
C SER A 300 -10.18 -4.25 9.91
N TYR A 301 -9.68 -3.02 9.79
CA TYR A 301 -10.24 -2.04 8.86
C TYR A 301 -9.19 -1.08 8.28
N GLN A 302 -9.58 -0.40 7.21
CA GLN A 302 -8.93 0.76 6.63
C GLN A 302 -9.96 1.86 6.38
N TYR A 303 -9.48 3.11 6.38
CA TYR A 303 -10.17 4.22 5.77
C TYR A 303 -9.89 4.25 4.27
N TRP A 304 -10.95 4.41 3.48
CA TRP A 304 -10.88 4.71 2.05
C TRP A 304 -11.15 6.20 1.91
N VAL A 305 -10.08 6.97 1.85
CA VAL A 305 -10.09 8.43 1.88
C VAL A 305 -10.09 8.94 0.45
N VAL A 306 -11.10 9.73 0.10
CA VAL A 306 -11.32 10.18 -1.28
C VAL A 306 -11.18 11.68 -1.40
N ASP A 307 -10.44 12.06 -2.44
CA ASP A 307 -10.27 13.40 -2.96
C ASP A 307 -10.69 13.39 -4.44
N ARG A 308 -11.75 14.12 -4.78
CA ARG A 308 -12.32 14.10 -6.13
C ARG A 308 -11.46 14.87 -7.11
N GLU A 309 -10.87 15.97 -6.63
CA GLU A 309 -10.07 16.92 -7.40
C GLU A 309 -8.75 17.18 -6.66
N PRO A 310 -7.91 16.15 -6.47
CA PRO A 310 -6.65 16.31 -5.79
C PRO A 310 -5.73 17.22 -6.60
N ILE A 311 -4.76 17.83 -5.94
CA ILE A 311 -3.66 18.51 -6.63
C ILE A 311 -2.92 17.55 -7.57
N ALA A 312 -2.18 18.11 -8.53
CA ALA A 312 -1.40 17.33 -9.47
C ALA A 312 -0.51 16.32 -8.74
N ASN A 313 -0.44 15.10 -9.30
CA ASN A 313 0.29 13.95 -8.76
C ASN A 313 -0.20 13.42 -7.40
N SER A 314 -1.27 13.95 -6.80
CA SER A 314 -1.87 13.32 -5.61
C SER A 314 -2.97 12.32 -6.01
N PRO A 315 -3.11 11.20 -5.29
CA PRO A 315 -4.08 10.16 -5.60
C PRO A 315 -5.50 10.60 -5.26
N LYS A 316 -6.47 10.11 -6.05
CA LYS A 316 -7.90 10.33 -5.78
C LYS A 316 -8.46 9.45 -4.64
N LEU A 317 -7.87 8.27 -4.44
CA LEU A 317 -8.27 7.32 -3.41
C LEU A 317 -7.02 6.84 -2.68
N VAL A 318 -7.02 6.95 -1.36
CA VAL A 318 -6.01 6.34 -0.49
C VAL A 318 -6.69 5.37 0.45
N LYS A 319 -6.25 4.11 0.41
CA LYS A 319 -6.63 3.09 1.41
C LYS A 319 -5.55 3.06 2.49
N THR A 320 -5.92 3.40 3.72
CA THR A 320 -4.95 3.53 4.83
C THR A 320 -5.50 3.01 6.14
N ALA A 321 -4.62 2.48 6.98
CA ALA A 321 -4.90 2.27 8.40
C ALA A 321 -5.16 3.61 9.11
N ASP A 322 -5.76 3.53 10.29
CA ASP A 322 -5.95 4.62 11.23
C ASP A 322 -4.59 5.12 11.76
N PRO A 323 -4.27 6.42 11.64
CA PRO A 323 -3.05 7.00 12.21
C PRO A 323 -2.90 6.78 13.72
N TYR A 324 -4.01 6.65 14.44
CA TYR A 324 -4.07 6.48 15.90
C TYR A 324 -4.26 5.01 16.30
N SER A 325 -4.07 4.08 15.36
CA SER A 325 -4.12 2.65 15.65
C SER A 325 -3.13 2.26 16.75
N THR A 326 -3.60 1.46 17.69
CA THR A 326 -2.76 0.88 18.76
C THR A 326 -2.20 -0.50 18.41
N LEU A 327 -2.65 -1.06 17.29
CA LEU A 327 -2.16 -2.31 16.72
C LEU A 327 -2.46 -2.33 15.22
N VAL A 328 -1.41 -2.42 14.42
CA VAL A 328 -1.44 -2.47 12.95
C VAL A 328 -0.96 -3.83 12.48
N LEU A 329 -1.60 -4.37 11.44
CA LEU A 329 -1.09 -5.54 10.72
C LEU A 329 -0.47 -5.09 9.40
N SER A 330 0.70 -5.61 9.07
CA SER A 330 1.51 -5.24 7.91
C SER A 330 1.82 -6.48 7.05
N PRO A 331 1.59 -6.46 5.73
CA PRO A 331 2.01 -7.55 4.87
C PRO A 331 3.53 -7.59 4.68
N PHE A 332 4.23 -6.50 5.01
CA PHE A 332 5.66 -6.33 4.78
C PHE A 332 6.51 -6.94 5.90
N ASP A 333 6.07 -6.79 7.16
CA ASP A 333 6.90 -7.08 8.33
C ASP A 333 6.38 -8.28 9.12
N ASP A 334 5.05 -8.40 9.29
CA ASP A 334 4.42 -9.41 10.12
C ASP A 334 4.81 -10.86 9.78
N PRO A 335 4.99 -11.26 8.50
CA PRO A 335 5.41 -12.62 8.15
C PRO A 335 6.76 -13.05 8.76
N TRP A 336 7.59 -12.09 9.16
CA TRP A 336 8.95 -12.32 9.67
C TRP A 336 9.06 -12.15 11.19
N ILE A 337 7.94 -11.89 11.89
CA ILE A 337 7.94 -11.73 13.34
C ILE A 337 7.96 -13.10 14.03
N PRO A 338 8.92 -13.38 14.93
CA PRO A 338 8.96 -14.63 15.67
C PRO A 338 7.73 -14.82 16.55
N SER A 339 7.13 -16.02 16.50
CA SER A 339 6.00 -16.37 17.36
C SER A 339 6.36 -16.44 18.85
N SER A 340 7.65 -16.53 19.17
CA SER A 340 8.18 -16.39 20.53
C SER A 340 8.05 -14.96 21.08
N SER A 341 8.16 -13.94 20.22
CA SER A 341 8.01 -12.53 20.61
C SER A 341 6.54 -12.12 20.68
N TYR A 342 5.77 -12.45 19.63
CA TYR A 342 4.35 -12.14 19.56
C TYR A 342 3.56 -13.41 19.17
N PRO A 343 3.06 -14.18 20.16
CA PRO A 343 2.28 -15.37 19.87
C PRO A 343 0.90 -14.98 19.32
N ASN A 344 0.45 -15.66 18.27
CA ASN A 344 -0.88 -15.50 17.68
C ASN A 344 -1.19 -14.07 17.21
N ILE A 345 -0.25 -13.42 16.49
CA ILE A 345 -0.55 -12.19 15.76
C ILE A 345 -1.82 -12.42 14.90
N PRO A 346 -2.81 -11.51 14.93
CA PRO A 346 -3.95 -11.63 14.04
C PRO A 346 -3.52 -11.75 12.58
N ALA A 347 -4.20 -12.62 11.81
CA ALA A 347 -3.84 -12.82 10.42
C ALA A 347 -4.10 -11.54 9.61
N TYR A 348 -3.13 -11.17 8.76
CA TYR A 348 -3.29 -10.10 7.81
C TYR A 348 -4.42 -10.44 6.80
N PRO A 349 -5.37 -9.52 6.53
CA PRO A 349 -6.50 -9.78 5.65
C PRO A 349 -6.09 -9.92 4.18
N SER A 350 -6.58 -10.97 3.51
CA SER A 350 -6.35 -11.18 2.08
C SER A 350 -6.89 -10.03 1.21
N GLY A 351 -6.19 -9.74 0.12
CA GLY A 351 -6.61 -8.72 -0.86
C GLY A 351 -6.35 -7.28 -0.42
N GLN A 352 -5.74 -7.07 0.75
CA GLN A 352 -5.18 -5.80 1.15
C GLN A 352 -3.70 -5.75 0.80
N GLU A 353 -3.18 -4.56 0.52
CA GLU A 353 -1.80 -4.38 0.03
C GLU A 353 -0.97 -3.48 0.95
N ARG A 354 -1.58 -2.98 2.03
CA ARG A 354 -1.03 -1.97 2.95
C ARG A 354 -1.51 -2.23 4.37
N GLU A 355 -0.98 -1.48 5.32
CA GLU A 355 -1.29 -1.62 6.74
C GLU A 355 -2.80 -1.56 7.01
N VAL A 356 -3.26 -2.39 7.94
CA VAL A 356 -4.65 -2.40 8.41
C VAL A 356 -4.70 -2.20 9.92
N THR A 357 -5.71 -1.47 10.39
CA THR A 357 -5.92 -1.25 11.83
C THR A 357 -6.66 -2.40 12.45
N VAL A 358 -6.22 -2.86 13.61
CA VAL A 358 -6.95 -3.82 14.44
C VAL A 358 -7.96 -3.11 15.35
N LEU A 359 -9.19 -3.59 15.35
CA LEU A 359 -10.27 -3.19 16.24
C LEU A 359 -10.75 -4.40 17.04
N GLN A 360 -10.81 -4.27 18.37
CA GLN A 360 -11.35 -5.31 19.23
C GLN A 360 -12.09 -4.67 20.40
N THR A 361 -13.41 -4.83 20.47
CA THR A 361 -14.20 -4.38 21.62
C THR A 361 -14.12 -5.40 22.76
N GLY A 362 -14.46 -5.03 23.99
CA GLY A 362 -14.48 -5.96 25.12
C GLY A 362 -13.11 -6.52 25.51
N GLN A 363 -12.04 -5.74 25.29
CA GLN A 363 -10.68 -6.13 25.66
C GLN A 363 -10.56 -6.35 27.17
N THR A 364 -9.69 -7.29 27.56
CA THR A 364 -9.33 -7.47 28.96
C THR A 364 -8.28 -6.45 29.36
N ASN A 365 -8.59 -5.62 30.35
CA ASN A 365 -7.63 -4.66 30.90
C ASN A 365 -6.46 -5.38 31.58
N TYR A 366 -5.26 -4.83 31.43
CA TYR A 366 -4.08 -5.29 32.17
C TYR A 366 -4.24 -4.98 33.66
N ASN A 367 -3.97 -5.97 34.52
CA ASN A 367 -4.08 -5.83 35.98
C ASN A 367 -2.75 -5.39 36.59
N TRP A 368 -2.54 -4.07 36.67
CA TRP A 368 -1.34 -3.47 37.26
C TRP A 368 -1.15 -3.85 38.72
N GLN A 369 0.06 -4.32 39.08
CA GLN A 369 0.45 -4.58 40.46
C GLN A 369 0.87 -3.29 41.16
N VAL A 370 1.51 -2.36 40.44
CA VAL A 370 1.89 -1.03 40.96
C VAL A 370 1.05 0.05 40.30
N THR A 371 0.09 0.60 41.04
CA THR A 371 -0.82 1.65 40.57
C THR A 371 -0.45 3.06 41.01
N ASN A 372 0.45 3.20 41.99
CA ASN A 372 0.88 4.47 42.57
C ASN A 372 2.42 4.58 42.60
N PHE A 373 3.06 4.34 41.45
CA PHE A 373 4.51 4.44 41.34
C PHE A 373 4.99 5.87 41.63
N THR A 374 5.93 6.00 42.57
CA THR A 374 6.61 7.28 42.84
C THR A 374 7.95 7.27 42.14
N LYS A 375 8.04 7.99 41.02
CA LYS A 375 9.28 8.08 40.25
C LYS A 375 10.41 8.74 41.06
N PRO A 376 11.69 8.37 40.81
CA PRO A 376 12.83 9.08 41.39
C PRO A 376 12.81 10.57 41.04
N LYS A 377 13.49 11.39 41.86
CA LYS A 377 13.68 12.80 41.54
C LYS A 377 14.60 12.93 40.33
N LYS A 378 14.41 13.98 39.54
CA LYS A 378 15.16 14.18 38.29
C LYS A 378 16.66 14.27 38.53
N GLU A 379 17.06 14.94 39.60
CA GLU A 379 18.44 15.11 40.04
C GLU A 379 19.11 13.83 40.56
N ASP A 380 18.31 12.80 40.87
CA ASP A 380 18.78 11.51 41.40
C ASP A 380 18.82 10.42 40.31
N LEU A 381 18.43 10.73 39.05
CA LEU A 381 18.31 9.72 37.99
C LEU A 381 19.68 9.15 37.58
N VAL A 382 19.74 7.81 37.55
CA VAL A 382 20.80 7.02 36.93
C VAL A 382 20.12 6.16 35.87
N ILE A 383 20.24 6.62 34.62
CA ILE A 383 19.48 6.11 33.47
C ILE A 383 20.31 5.05 32.75
N TYR A 384 19.67 3.93 32.43
CA TYR A 384 20.18 2.94 31.50
C TYR A 384 19.38 3.01 30.20
N GLU A 385 20.00 3.50 29.13
CA GLU A 385 19.41 3.48 27.79
C GLU A 385 19.52 2.06 27.21
N VAL A 386 18.43 1.54 26.65
CA VAL A 386 18.39 0.21 26.07
C VAL A 386 17.68 0.20 24.70
N LEU A 387 18.40 -0.36 23.73
CA LEU A 387 17.81 -0.87 22.49
C LEU A 387 17.46 -2.34 22.68
N ILE A 388 16.16 -2.67 22.65
CA ILE A 388 15.67 -4.05 22.89
C ILE A 388 16.32 -5.04 21.93
N ARG A 389 16.45 -4.66 20.65
CA ARG A 389 17.07 -5.47 19.60
C ARG A 389 18.49 -5.95 19.93
N ASP A 390 19.28 -5.13 20.62
CA ASP A 390 20.71 -5.40 20.86
C ASP A 390 20.99 -5.89 22.29
N PHE A 391 19.96 -5.98 23.15
CA PHE A 391 20.13 -6.26 24.56
C PHE A 391 20.42 -7.75 24.86
N ASP A 392 19.67 -8.67 24.27
CA ASP A 392 19.87 -10.13 24.42
C ASP A 392 19.41 -10.87 23.14
N GLY A 393 19.54 -12.19 23.14
CA GLY A 393 19.41 -13.04 21.94
C GLY A 393 18.02 -13.13 21.33
N ASP A 394 16.94 -13.05 22.13
CA ASP A 394 15.57 -13.21 21.65
C ASP A 394 14.95 -11.86 21.21
N ARG A 395 15.60 -10.75 21.56
CA ARG A 395 15.36 -9.38 21.06
C ARG A 395 13.94 -8.87 21.33
N ASN A 396 13.41 -9.18 22.50
CA ASN A 396 12.02 -8.85 22.85
C ASN A 396 11.88 -8.38 24.30
N TYR A 397 10.67 -7.98 24.69
CA TYR A 397 10.40 -7.53 26.06
C TYR A 397 10.60 -8.62 27.13
N GLN A 398 10.50 -9.91 26.78
CA GLN A 398 10.74 -11.01 27.73
C GLN A 398 12.21 -11.03 28.18
N ASP A 399 13.15 -10.75 27.28
CA ASP A 399 14.57 -10.64 27.65
C ASP A 399 14.81 -9.58 28.72
N LEU A 400 14.18 -8.40 28.58
CA LEU A 400 14.29 -7.34 29.59
C LEU A 400 13.69 -7.76 30.93
N ILE A 401 12.54 -8.44 30.90
CA ILE A 401 11.87 -8.98 32.10
C ILE A 401 12.77 -9.98 32.82
N ASP A 402 13.35 -10.92 32.09
CA ASP A 402 14.20 -11.98 32.63
C ASP A 402 15.52 -11.44 33.22
N LYS A 403 15.94 -10.22 32.81
CA LYS A 403 17.12 -9.53 33.33
C LYS A 403 16.81 -8.45 34.36
N ILE A 404 15.64 -8.42 34.99
CA ILE A 404 15.34 -7.40 36.00
C ILE A 404 16.39 -7.35 37.14
N ASP A 405 16.92 -8.51 37.54
CA ASP A 405 17.96 -8.57 38.58
C ASP A 405 19.30 -7.98 38.12
N TYR A 406 19.62 -7.99 36.83
CA TYR A 406 20.79 -7.29 36.29
C TYR A 406 20.66 -5.78 36.52
N PHE A 407 19.52 -5.18 36.14
CA PHE A 407 19.27 -3.75 36.30
C PHE A 407 19.32 -3.32 37.77
N LYS A 408 18.73 -4.12 38.67
CA LYS A 408 18.77 -3.88 40.12
C LYS A 408 20.19 -3.92 40.66
N ASN A 409 20.96 -4.95 40.29
CA ASN A 409 22.33 -5.12 40.78
C ASN A 409 23.28 -4.04 40.24
N LEU A 410 22.98 -3.47 39.07
CA LEU A 410 23.67 -2.31 38.51
C LEU A 410 23.37 -1.02 39.29
N ASN A 411 22.33 -1.01 40.13
CA ASN A 411 21.84 0.13 40.93
C ASN A 411 21.39 1.33 40.08
N ILE A 412 20.82 1.07 38.90
CA ILE A 412 20.10 2.08 38.13
C ILE A 412 18.71 2.30 38.72
N ASN A 413 18.11 3.46 38.46
CA ASN A 413 16.75 3.77 38.94
C ASN A 413 15.82 4.26 37.82
N ALA A 414 16.31 4.28 36.57
CA ALA A 414 15.50 4.46 35.40
C ALA A 414 16.06 3.67 34.21
N ILE A 415 15.16 3.14 33.38
CA ILE A 415 15.47 2.58 32.07
C ILE A 415 14.86 3.50 31.02
N GLU A 416 15.67 3.90 30.04
CA GLU A 416 15.20 4.59 28.85
C GLU A 416 15.11 3.58 27.71
N LEU A 417 13.89 3.31 27.25
CA LEU A 417 13.66 2.52 26.05
C LEU A 417 13.90 3.44 24.85
N MET A 418 14.83 3.05 23.97
CA MET A 418 14.87 3.57 22.61
C MET A 418 13.52 3.35 21.90
N PRO A 419 13.22 4.03 20.78
CA PRO A 419 11.88 4.00 20.20
C PRO A 419 11.32 2.58 19.99
N VAL A 420 10.14 2.33 20.58
CA VAL A 420 9.42 1.05 20.49
C VAL A 420 8.08 1.15 19.76
N MET A 421 7.82 2.30 19.13
CA MET A 421 6.65 2.49 18.27
C MET A 421 6.86 1.75 16.96
N GLU A 422 5.78 1.31 16.32
CA GLU A 422 5.84 0.57 15.05
C GLU A 422 6.59 1.37 13.97
N TYR A 423 7.61 0.76 13.38
CA TYR A 423 8.50 1.38 12.41
C TYR A 423 8.54 0.57 11.09
N GLU A 424 9.31 1.05 10.10
CA GLU A 424 9.49 0.32 8.85
C GLU A 424 10.58 -0.76 8.94
N GLY A 425 10.20 -2.01 8.65
CA GLY A 425 11.03 -3.20 8.84
C GLY A 425 10.98 -3.73 10.27
N ASN A 426 11.63 -4.88 10.49
CA ASN A 426 11.73 -5.53 11.83
C ASN A 426 13.09 -5.30 12.52
N GLU A 427 14.05 -4.66 11.84
CA GLU A 427 15.39 -4.42 12.38
C GLU A 427 15.79 -2.95 12.21
N SER A 428 15.54 -2.13 13.22
CA SER A 428 15.89 -0.71 13.25
C SER A 428 16.32 -0.27 14.65
N TRP A 429 16.79 0.98 14.77
CA TRP A 429 16.85 1.71 16.05
C TRP A 429 15.51 2.38 16.40
N GLY A 430 14.51 2.27 15.51
CA GLY A 430 13.12 2.69 15.74
C GLY A 430 12.80 4.14 15.42
N TYR A 431 13.78 4.95 15.02
CA TYR A 431 13.57 6.35 14.65
C TYR A 431 12.77 6.53 13.33
N ASN A 432 12.68 5.51 12.48
CA ASN A 432 11.85 5.49 11.28
C ASN A 432 10.38 5.11 11.57
N THR A 433 9.75 5.80 12.53
CA THR A 433 8.40 5.47 13.02
C THR A 433 7.33 5.64 11.94
N ALA A 434 6.49 4.61 11.78
CA ALA A 434 5.33 4.61 10.90
C ALA A 434 4.01 4.83 11.66
N PHE A 435 3.85 4.27 12.87
CA PHE A 435 2.65 4.47 13.70
C PHE A 435 3.03 4.79 15.16
N HIS A 436 2.90 6.05 15.56
CA HIS A 436 3.28 6.52 16.90
C HIS A 436 2.43 5.98 18.05
N MET A 437 1.23 5.46 17.77
CA MET A 437 0.33 4.89 18.78
C MET A 437 0.40 3.36 18.87
N ALA A 438 1.03 2.70 17.90
CA ALA A 438 1.22 1.26 17.90
C ALA A 438 2.62 0.91 18.41
N LEU A 439 2.72 -0.19 19.14
CA LEU A 439 4.01 -0.76 19.51
C LEU A 439 4.51 -1.66 18.39
N ASP A 440 5.82 -1.63 18.16
CA ASP A 440 6.45 -2.53 17.23
C ASP A 440 6.26 -3.98 17.70
N LYS A 441 5.61 -4.76 16.83
CA LYS A 441 5.21 -6.14 17.14
C LYS A 441 6.42 -7.08 17.27
N TYR A 442 7.57 -6.74 16.69
CA TYR A 442 8.78 -7.53 16.78
C TYR A 442 9.27 -7.68 18.23
N TYR A 443 9.11 -6.63 19.03
CA TYR A 443 9.46 -6.65 20.46
C TYR A 443 8.44 -7.39 21.33
N GLY A 444 7.21 -7.57 20.84
CA GLY A 444 6.17 -8.37 21.47
C GLY A 444 4.87 -7.61 21.75
N THR A 445 3.97 -8.22 22.51
CA THR A 445 2.62 -7.68 22.73
C THR A 445 2.60 -6.45 23.65
N ALA A 446 1.56 -5.62 23.53
CA ALA A 446 1.32 -4.49 24.44
C ALA A 446 1.23 -4.91 25.91
N ASN A 447 0.72 -6.11 26.22
CA ASN A 447 0.68 -6.62 27.59
C ASN A 447 2.07 -7.02 28.10
N LYS A 448 2.98 -7.44 27.23
CA LYS A 448 4.37 -7.75 27.62
C LYS A 448 5.16 -6.48 27.95
N LEU A 449 4.94 -5.38 27.21
CA LEU A 449 5.49 -4.07 27.60
C LEU A 449 4.91 -3.61 28.95
N LYS A 450 3.60 -3.74 29.17
CA LYS A 450 2.98 -3.40 30.48
C LYS A 450 3.57 -4.24 31.62
N GLU A 451 3.78 -5.54 31.40
CA GLU A 451 4.42 -6.44 32.36
C GLU A 451 5.84 -5.96 32.70
N PHE A 452 6.64 -5.61 31.70
CA PHE A 452 7.99 -5.06 31.91
C PHE A 452 7.96 -3.76 32.73
N ILE A 453 7.08 -2.82 32.39
CA ILE A 453 6.94 -1.54 33.12
C ILE A 453 6.50 -1.79 34.56
N ASP A 454 5.52 -2.66 34.77
CA ASP A 454 5.00 -3.00 36.11
C ASP A 454 6.10 -3.65 36.96
N LEU A 455 6.91 -4.53 36.37
CA LEU A 455 8.06 -5.16 37.01
C LEU A 455 9.17 -4.14 37.35
N CYS A 456 9.45 -3.17 36.47
CA CYS A 456 10.36 -2.07 36.76
C CYS A 456 9.86 -1.25 37.96
N HIS A 457 8.59 -0.88 37.96
CA HIS A 457 7.98 -0.10 39.04
C HIS A 457 7.99 -0.85 40.39
N GLN A 458 7.78 -2.17 40.39
CA GLN A 458 7.91 -3.02 41.60
C GLN A 458 9.32 -2.97 42.20
N ASN A 459 10.33 -2.64 41.39
CA ASN A 459 11.73 -2.55 41.79
C ASN A 459 12.24 -1.11 41.92
N GLY A 460 11.34 -0.11 41.94
CA GLY A 460 11.72 1.29 42.09
C GLY A 460 12.38 1.92 40.86
N ILE A 461 12.29 1.25 39.70
CA ILE A 461 12.90 1.67 38.43
C ILE A 461 11.84 2.36 37.58
N ALA A 462 12.07 3.62 37.21
CA ALA A 462 11.22 4.33 36.26
C ALA A 462 11.46 3.85 34.83
N VAL A 463 10.45 3.91 33.97
CA VAL A 463 10.61 3.70 32.52
C VAL A 463 10.40 5.03 31.80
N ILE A 464 11.37 5.39 30.95
CA ILE A 464 11.36 6.56 30.09
C ILE A 464 11.23 6.03 28.65
N LEU A 465 10.38 6.67 27.85
CA LEU A 465 10.17 6.31 26.46
C LEU A 465 10.79 7.39 25.57
N ASP A 466 11.69 7.00 24.69
CA ASP A 466 12.14 7.84 23.59
C ASP A 466 11.04 7.86 22.50
N VAL A 467 10.68 9.06 22.03
CA VAL A 467 9.57 9.28 21.09
C VAL A 467 10.02 10.23 19.97
N ALA A 468 10.12 9.69 18.75
CA ALA A 468 10.48 10.43 17.56
C ALA A 468 9.27 11.15 16.94
N LEU A 469 8.97 12.38 17.41
CA LEU A 469 7.87 13.21 16.88
C LEU A 469 8.32 14.26 15.86
N ASN A 470 9.62 14.33 15.56
CA ASN A 470 10.16 15.31 14.61
C ASN A 470 9.98 14.90 13.14
N HIS A 471 9.62 13.65 12.86
CA HIS A 471 9.39 13.11 11.52
C HIS A 471 8.51 11.85 11.58
N ALA A 472 8.06 11.38 10.41
CA ALA A 472 7.43 10.07 10.22
C ALA A 472 7.89 9.51 8.86
N PHE A 473 7.86 8.19 8.73
CA PHE A 473 8.28 7.49 7.51
C PHE A 473 7.11 7.23 6.55
N GLY A 474 7.42 6.84 5.31
CA GLY A 474 6.47 6.86 4.17
C GLY A 474 5.21 6.00 4.35
N ARG A 475 5.27 4.94 5.17
CA ARG A 475 4.12 4.09 5.51
C ARG A 475 3.14 4.71 6.49
N ASN A 476 3.47 5.86 7.07
CA ASN A 476 2.58 6.57 7.97
C ASN A 476 1.28 7.02 7.26
N PRO A 477 0.10 6.69 7.79
CA PRO A 477 -1.19 7.10 7.21
C PRO A 477 -1.35 8.59 6.91
N MET A 478 -0.80 9.46 7.76
CA MET A 478 -0.86 10.91 7.57
C MET A 478 0.09 11.40 6.47
N VAL A 479 1.14 10.66 6.12
CA VAL A 479 1.91 10.94 4.89
C VAL A 479 1.06 10.50 3.69
N ARG A 480 0.59 9.25 3.69
CA ARG A 480 -0.12 8.64 2.55
C ARG A 480 -1.39 9.37 2.14
N MET A 481 -2.18 9.88 3.09
CA MET A 481 -3.43 10.60 2.78
C MET A 481 -3.21 11.91 2.01
N TRP A 482 -2.02 12.51 2.11
CA TRP A 482 -1.62 13.71 1.39
C TRP A 482 -0.18 13.53 0.87
N MET A 483 -0.02 12.60 -0.07
CA MET A 483 1.25 12.33 -0.74
C MET A 483 1.27 12.84 -2.19
N ASP A 484 2.48 13.12 -2.68
CA ASP A 484 2.82 13.30 -4.09
C ASP A 484 3.27 11.96 -4.66
N ASP A 485 2.40 11.32 -5.44
CA ASP A 485 2.51 9.96 -6.01
C ASP A 485 2.34 10.03 -7.55
N PRO A 486 3.35 10.56 -8.28
CA PRO A 486 3.28 10.80 -9.72
C PRO A 486 3.28 9.52 -10.58
N ASP A 487 3.77 8.40 -10.04
CA ASP A 487 3.82 7.10 -10.71
C ASP A 487 2.66 6.17 -10.32
N GLY A 488 1.90 6.52 -9.28
CA GLY A 488 0.67 5.84 -8.88
C GLY A 488 0.92 4.53 -8.16
N ASP A 489 2.09 4.36 -7.53
CA ASP A 489 2.48 3.14 -6.83
C ASP A 489 1.95 3.07 -5.37
N GLY A 490 1.33 4.16 -4.92
CA GLY A 490 0.75 4.29 -3.59
C GLY A 490 1.73 4.73 -2.50
N TRP A 491 2.91 5.22 -2.89
CA TRP A 491 3.95 5.81 -2.07
C TRP A 491 4.35 7.20 -2.58
N GLY A 492 4.88 8.03 -1.68
CA GLY A 492 5.28 9.38 -2.06
C GLY A 492 5.65 10.23 -0.87
N ASP A 493 6.33 11.33 -1.16
CA ASP A 493 6.63 12.36 -0.16
C ASP A 493 5.37 13.16 0.20
N PRO A 494 5.32 13.83 1.36
CA PRO A 494 4.22 14.72 1.71
C PRO A 494 3.97 15.76 0.60
N SER A 495 2.72 15.89 0.19
CA SER A 495 2.30 16.89 -0.79
C SER A 495 2.25 18.28 -0.17
N SER A 496 2.11 19.32 -1.00
CA SER A 496 1.97 20.71 -0.54
C SER A 496 0.70 20.97 0.27
N GLU A 497 -0.27 20.04 0.25
CA GLU A 497 -1.52 20.12 1.03
C GLU A 497 -1.49 19.28 2.30
N ASN A 498 -0.38 18.59 2.59
CA ASN A 498 -0.26 17.79 3.80
C ASN A 498 -0.38 18.70 5.05
N PRO A 499 -1.39 18.51 5.92
CA PRO A 499 -1.61 19.35 7.08
C PRO A 499 -0.69 19.00 8.27
N TYR A 500 -0.01 17.85 8.21
CA TYR A 500 0.77 17.27 9.31
C TYR A 500 2.28 17.33 9.09
N PHE A 501 2.73 17.24 7.82
CA PHE A 501 4.15 17.17 7.48
C PHE A 501 4.58 18.26 6.48
N ASN A 502 5.83 18.69 6.60
CA ASN A 502 6.46 19.53 5.58
C ASN A 502 6.93 18.66 4.40
N GLN A 503 6.87 19.18 3.17
CA GLN A 503 7.40 18.49 1.98
C GLN A 503 8.90 18.23 2.08
N VAL A 504 9.63 19.10 2.80
CA VAL A 504 11.07 18.99 3.03
C VAL A 504 11.34 19.20 4.50
N ALA A 505 12.22 18.38 5.07
CA ALA A 505 12.67 18.52 6.45
C ALA A 505 13.24 19.94 6.69
N THR A 506 12.79 20.58 7.77
CA THR A 506 13.19 21.96 8.11
C THR A 506 14.38 22.04 9.07
N HIS A 507 14.80 20.90 9.65
CA HIS A 507 15.94 20.83 10.55
C HIS A 507 17.25 20.51 9.80
N SER A 508 18.37 20.95 10.37
CA SER A 508 19.70 20.89 9.75
C SER A 508 20.27 19.47 9.56
N TYR A 509 19.69 18.48 10.23
CA TYR A 509 20.15 17.10 10.27
C TYR A 509 19.02 16.16 9.84
N SER A 510 18.57 16.28 8.58
CA SER A 510 17.60 15.36 8.00
C SER A 510 18.11 13.93 8.15
N VAL A 511 17.27 13.04 8.66
CA VAL A 511 17.54 11.59 8.77
C VAL A 511 16.92 10.89 7.59
#